data_AF-A0AB74N7Y9-F1
#
_entry.id   AF-A0AB74N7Y9-F1
#
_cell.length_a   1.000
_cell.length_b   1.000
_cell.length_c   1.000
_cell.angle_alpha   90.00
_cell.angle_beta   90.00
_cell.angle_gamma   90.00
#
_symmetry.space_group_name_H-M   'P 1'
#
loop_
_entity.id
_entity.type
_entity.pdbx_description
1 polymer ?
#
loop_
_entity_poly.entity_id
_entity_poly.type
_entity_poly.pdbx_seq_one_letter_code
_entity_poly.pdbx_strand_id
1 'polypeptide(L)'
;MKAANKIKYIESLLTPAQKKSIKRIDNNIQDHLTDGDFSGTKRDLEGNPVPKKGQPGKYWNHLDEMLNTYQSLNNSTRSIENSLTNPNLDKKVRVYLESKLKEANLQINKIEDLFDDYGGIQNWIKK
;
A
#
# COMPACT_ATOMS: atom_id res chain seq x y z
N MET A 1 -6.24 -7.75 -29.52
CA MET A 1 -5.00 -7.80 -28.70
C MET A 1 -5.33 -8.36 -27.33
N LYS A 2 -4.55 -9.33 -26.81
CA LYS A 2 -4.75 -9.89 -25.45
C LYS A 2 -4.54 -8.79 -24.38
N ALA A 3 -5.32 -8.80 -23.30
CA ALA A 3 -5.30 -7.76 -22.26
C ALA A 3 -3.89 -7.50 -21.68
N ALA A 4 -3.09 -8.56 -21.49
CA ALA A 4 -1.70 -8.47 -21.03
C ALA A 4 -0.79 -7.62 -21.94
N ASN A 5 -0.99 -7.67 -23.26
CA ASN A 5 -0.20 -6.88 -24.20
C ASN A 5 -0.55 -5.39 -24.12
N LYS A 6 -1.81 -5.07 -23.77
CA LYS A 6 -2.26 -3.69 -23.58
C LYS A 6 -1.64 -3.08 -22.32
N ILE A 7 -1.56 -3.84 -21.22
CA ILE A 7 -0.94 -3.39 -19.97
C ILE A 7 0.55 -3.15 -20.18
N LYS A 8 1.28 -4.11 -20.76
CA LYS A 8 2.72 -3.96 -21.05
C LYS A 8 3.02 -2.73 -21.90
N TYR A 9 2.18 -2.44 -22.88
CA TYR A 9 2.31 -1.23 -23.68
C TYR A 9 2.12 0.04 -22.83
N ILE A 10 1.08 0.11 -21.99
CA ILE A 10 0.85 1.27 -21.10
C ILE A 10 2.01 1.45 -20.13
N GLU A 11 2.51 0.36 -19.54
CA GLU A 11 3.67 0.39 -18.64
C GLU A 11 4.93 0.91 -19.33
N SER A 12 5.11 0.62 -20.62
CA SER A 12 6.24 1.15 -21.40
C SER A 12 6.23 2.68 -21.50
N LEU A 13 5.04 3.30 -21.48
CA LEU A 13 4.86 4.76 -21.58
C LEU A 13 5.10 5.49 -20.26
N LEU A 14 5.15 4.76 -19.14
CA LEU A 14 5.32 5.35 -17.82
C LEU A 14 6.72 5.93 -17.62
N THR A 15 6.78 7.07 -16.93
CA THR A 15 8.04 7.61 -16.44
C THR A 15 8.67 6.69 -15.39
N PRO A 16 9.99 6.74 -15.17
CA PRO A 16 10.63 5.97 -14.10
C PRO A 16 10.01 6.22 -12.71
N ALA A 17 9.58 7.46 -12.42
CA ALA A 17 8.93 7.81 -11.16
C ALA A 17 7.55 7.15 -11.01
N GLN A 18 6.75 7.13 -12.08
CA GLN A 18 5.46 6.44 -12.11
C GLN A 18 5.64 4.93 -11.91
N LYS A 19 6.56 4.30 -12.66
CA LYS A 19 6.88 2.87 -12.53
C LYS A 19 7.28 2.51 -11.10
N LYS A 20 8.13 3.34 -10.48
CA LYS A 20 8.57 3.14 -9.09
C LYS A 20 7.41 3.23 -8.10
N SER A 21 6.51 4.19 -8.28
CA SER A 21 5.36 4.38 -7.39
C SER A 21 4.36 3.22 -7.50
N ILE A 22 4.06 2.78 -8.73
CA ILE A 22 3.17 1.63 -8.98
C ILE A 22 3.78 0.35 -8.42
N LYS A 23 5.07 0.09 -8.68
CA LYS A 23 5.74 -1.09 -8.14
C LYS A 23 5.69 -1.15 -6.60
N ARG A 24 5.82 0.01 -5.93
CA ARG A 24 5.69 0.08 -4.47
C ARG A 24 4.28 -0.25 -4.01
N ILE A 25 3.25 0.27 -4.69
CA ILE A 25 1.86 -0.08 -4.41
C ILE A 25 1.65 -1.58 -4.57
N ASP A 26 2.02 -2.14 -5.73
CA ASP A 26 1.80 -3.55 -6.03
C ASP A 26 2.51 -4.46 -5.01
N ASN A 27 3.78 -4.17 -4.68
CA ASN A 27 4.53 -4.92 -3.68
C ASN A 27 3.90 -4.83 -2.29
N ASN A 28 3.52 -3.63 -1.83
CA ASN A 28 2.88 -3.47 -0.52
C ASN A 28 1.57 -4.28 -0.45
N ILE A 29 0.75 -4.22 -1.49
CA ILE A 29 -0.52 -4.94 -1.55
C ILE A 29 -0.30 -6.46 -1.54
N GLN A 30 0.69 -6.93 -2.30
CA GLN A 30 0.97 -8.36 -2.43
C GLN A 30 1.62 -8.95 -1.16
N ASP A 31 2.55 -8.20 -0.56
CA ASP A 31 3.47 -8.75 0.44
C ASP A 31 3.13 -8.37 1.88
N HIS A 32 2.33 -7.30 2.09
CA HIS A 32 2.12 -6.69 3.42
C HIS A 32 0.66 -6.35 3.75
N LEU A 33 -0.30 -6.76 2.91
CA LEU A 33 -1.73 -6.48 3.11
C LEU A 33 -2.60 -7.74 2.95
N THR A 34 -2.09 -8.87 3.44
CA THR A 34 -2.84 -10.12 3.52
C THR A 34 -3.71 -10.17 4.78
N ASP A 35 -4.70 -11.06 4.83
CA ASP A 35 -5.51 -11.28 6.04
C ASP A 35 -4.64 -11.62 7.27
N GLY A 36 -3.48 -12.25 7.06
CA GLY A 36 -2.49 -12.53 8.09
C GLY A 36 -1.85 -11.26 8.66
N ASP A 37 -1.55 -10.28 7.81
CA ASP A 37 -0.99 -9.00 8.23
C ASP A 37 -2.02 -8.20 9.05
N PHE A 38 -3.26 -8.09 8.56
CA PHE A 38 -4.34 -7.40 9.29
C PHE A 38 -4.65 -8.06 10.64
N SER A 39 -4.79 -9.39 10.69
CA SER A 39 -5.03 -10.10 11.94
C SER A 39 -3.82 -10.05 12.88
N GLY A 40 -2.61 -10.08 12.35
CA GLY A 40 -1.37 -9.89 13.10
C GLY A 40 -1.28 -8.49 13.72
N THR A 41 -1.56 -7.45 12.96
CA THR A 41 -1.58 -6.06 13.46
C THR A 41 -2.64 -5.88 14.55
N LYS A 42 -3.85 -6.43 14.36
CA LYS A 42 -4.89 -6.39 15.40
C LYS A 42 -4.41 -7.01 16.71
N ARG A 43 -3.75 -8.16 16.63
CA ARG A 43 -3.17 -8.85 17.79
C ARG A 43 -2.09 -8.03 18.48
N ASP A 44 -1.23 -7.35 17.73
CA ASP A 44 -0.22 -6.46 18.27
C ASP A 44 -0.86 -5.26 19.00
N LEU A 45 -1.91 -4.66 18.43
CA LEU A 45 -2.69 -3.57 19.05
C LEU A 45 -3.37 -4.01 20.37
N GLU A 46 -3.79 -5.27 20.46
CA GLU A 46 -4.40 -5.87 21.66
C GLU A 46 -3.35 -6.34 22.70
N GLY A 47 -2.05 -6.16 22.44
CA GLY A 47 -0.98 -6.59 23.35
C GLY A 47 -0.74 -8.10 23.37
N ASN A 48 -1.18 -8.83 22.35
CA ASN A 48 -1.03 -10.28 22.21
C ASN A 48 -0.30 -10.66 20.90
N PRO A 49 0.99 -10.32 20.74
CA PRO A 49 1.68 -10.47 19.47
C PRO A 49 1.92 -11.94 19.07
N VAL A 50 2.09 -12.19 17.77
CA VAL A 50 2.31 -13.56 17.23
C VAL A 50 3.73 -14.04 17.54
N PRO A 51 3.92 -15.18 18.23
CA PRO A 51 5.26 -15.73 18.46
C PRO A 51 5.93 -16.22 17.17
N LYS A 52 7.26 -16.04 17.06
CA LYS A 52 8.05 -16.57 15.95
C LYS A 52 8.36 -18.05 16.19
N LYS A 53 7.88 -18.92 15.29
CA LYS A 53 8.10 -20.37 15.36
C LYS A 53 9.60 -20.70 15.44
N GLY A 54 9.98 -21.51 16.44
CA GLY A 54 11.37 -21.92 16.65
C GLY A 54 12.28 -20.84 17.27
N GLN A 55 11.73 -19.68 17.67
CA GLN A 55 12.49 -18.59 18.29
C GLN A 55 11.83 -18.16 19.62
N PRO A 56 12.08 -18.88 20.73
CA PRO A 56 11.50 -18.55 22.03
C PRO A 56 11.74 -17.09 22.42
N GLY A 57 10.69 -16.42 22.90
CA GLY A 57 10.73 -15.02 23.31
C GLY A 57 10.75 -14.00 22.17
N LYS A 58 10.73 -14.43 20.89
CA LYS A 58 10.64 -13.52 19.73
C LYS A 58 9.23 -13.49 19.18
N TYR A 59 8.80 -12.31 18.77
CA TYR A 59 7.47 -12.06 18.22
C TYR A 59 7.58 -11.34 16.88
N TRP A 60 6.57 -11.53 16.04
CA TRP A 60 6.34 -10.68 14.88
C TRP A 60 5.94 -9.27 15.34
N ASN A 61 6.22 -8.28 14.50
CA ASN A 61 5.86 -6.89 14.73
C ASN A 61 5.07 -6.40 13.51
N HIS A 62 3.87 -6.96 13.37
CA HIS A 62 2.95 -6.64 12.29
C HIS A 62 2.45 -5.21 12.39
N LEU A 63 2.40 -4.63 13.60
CA LEU A 63 2.06 -3.22 13.77
C LEU A 63 3.06 -2.30 13.06
N ASP A 64 4.37 -2.47 13.29
CA ASP A 64 5.37 -1.63 12.62
C ASP A 64 5.39 -1.86 11.10
N GLU A 65 5.26 -3.11 10.65
CA GLU A 65 5.14 -3.47 9.23
C GLU A 65 3.92 -2.78 8.56
N MET A 66 2.77 -2.77 9.24
CA MET A 66 1.55 -2.13 8.75
C MET A 66 1.68 -0.59 8.69
N LEU A 67 2.27 0.04 9.71
CA LEU A 67 2.50 1.49 9.72
C LEU A 67 3.47 1.92 8.62
N ASN A 68 4.55 1.17 8.42
CA ASN A 68 5.50 1.39 7.32
C ASN A 68 4.80 1.24 5.96
N THR A 69 3.92 0.25 5.83
CA THR A 69 3.12 0.02 4.62
C THR A 69 2.17 1.19 4.35
N TYR A 70 1.44 1.67 5.36
CA TYR A 70 0.56 2.83 5.25
C TYR A 70 1.30 4.08 4.77
N GLN A 71 2.48 4.37 5.35
CA GLN A 71 3.31 5.51 4.92
C GLN A 71 3.82 5.33 3.49
N SER A 72 4.25 4.12 3.12
CA SER A 72 4.72 3.79 1.77
C SER A 72 3.63 3.95 0.71
N LEU A 73 2.39 3.54 1.03
CA LEU A 73 1.22 3.75 0.18
C LEU A 73 0.91 5.24 0.01
N ASN A 74 0.79 6.00 1.11
CA ASN A 74 0.53 7.45 1.08
C ASN A 74 1.58 8.23 0.26
N ASN A 75 2.85 7.86 0.36
CA ASN A 75 3.90 8.50 -0.45
C ASN A 75 3.76 8.15 -1.95
N SER A 76 3.35 6.93 -2.26
CA SER A 76 3.17 6.47 -3.63
C SER A 76 1.91 7.07 -4.27
N THR A 77 0.81 7.20 -3.52
CA THR A 77 -0.43 7.86 -3.98
C THR A 77 -0.20 9.33 -4.27
N ARG A 78 0.46 10.07 -3.37
CA ARG A 78 0.85 11.49 -3.60
C ARG A 78 1.68 11.67 -4.88
N SER A 79 2.62 10.76 -5.16
CA SER A 79 3.43 10.76 -6.38
C SER A 79 2.57 10.56 -7.65
N ILE A 80 1.57 9.67 -7.58
CA ILE A 80 0.62 9.42 -8.66
C ILE A 80 -0.32 10.61 -8.86
N GLU A 81 -0.87 11.17 -7.78
CA GLU A 81 -1.71 12.38 -7.82
C GLU A 81 -0.97 13.55 -8.48
N ASN A 82 0.28 13.79 -8.09
CA ASN A 82 1.14 14.78 -8.74
C ASN A 82 1.30 14.51 -10.23
N SER A 83 1.48 13.25 -10.65
CA SER A 83 1.54 12.90 -12.07
C SER A 83 0.23 13.20 -12.82
N LEU A 84 -0.92 13.01 -12.16
CA LEU A 84 -2.24 13.24 -12.74
C LEU A 84 -2.53 14.74 -12.95
N THR A 85 -1.84 15.64 -12.25
CA THR A 85 -1.97 17.09 -12.48
C THR A 85 -1.41 17.54 -13.84
N ASN A 86 -0.57 16.74 -14.49
CA ASN A 86 -0.01 17.07 -15.81
C ASN A 86 -1.11 17.05 -16.88
N PRO A 87 -1.46 18.19 -17.51
CA PRO A 87 -2.52 18.24 -18.53
C PRO A 87 -2.17 17.46 -19.81
N ASN A 88 -0.88 17.28 -20.09
CA ASN A 88 -0.38 16.59 -21.28
C ASN A 88 -0.13 15.09 -21.05
N LEU A 89 -0.58 14.54 -19.93
CA LEU A 89 -0.45 13.10 -19.65
C LEU A 89 -1.28 12.29 -20.66
N ASP A 90 -0.67 11.27 -21.26
CA ASP A 90 -1.36 10.34 -22.16
C ASP A 90 -2.63 9.77 -21.50
N LYS A 91 -3.75 9.75 -22.24
CA LYS A 91 -5.05 9.35 -21.71
C LYS A 91 -5.07 7.91 -21.18
N LYS A 92 -4.34 6.99 -21.80
CA LYS A 92 -4.26 5.58 -21.34
C LYS A 92 -3.43 5.48 -20.07
N VAL A 93 -2.33 6.24 -19.99
CA VAL A 93 -1.53 6.35 -18.77
C VAL A 93 -2.35 6.93 -17.63
N ARG A 94 -3.11 8.00 -17.88
CA ARG A 94 -4.01 8.61 -16.89
C ARG A 94 -4.98 7.60 -16.29
N VAL A 95 -5.73 6.89 -17.14
CA VAL A 95 -6.69 5.86 -16.69
C VAL A 95 -6.00 4.76 -15.88
N TYR A 96 -4.79 4.35 -16.26
CA TYR A 96 -4.03 3.33 -15.53
C TYR A 96 -3.52 3.83 -14.17
N LEU A 97 -3.05 5.07 -14.09
CA LEU A 97 -2.65 5.70 -12.84
C LEU A 97 -3.85 5.89 -11.90
N GLU A 98 -5.00 6.30 -12.42
CA GLU A 98 -6.25 6.42 -11.66
C GLU A 98 -6.71 5.06 -11.10
N SER A 99 -6.59 3.97 -11.88
CA SER A 99 -6.92 2.63 -11.35
C SER A 99 -5.98 2.21 -10.23
N LYS A 100 -4.67 2.47 -10.38
CA LYS A 100 -3.68 2.17 -9.33
C LYS A 100 -3.86 3.02 -8.08
N LEU A 101 -4.22 4.29 -8.24
CA LEU A 101 -4.57 5.18 -7.13
C LEU A 101 -5.80 4.66 -6.37
N LYS A 102 -6.84 4.22 -7.09
CA LYS A 102 -8.04 3.62 -6.49
C LYS A 102 -7.72 2.33 -5.71
N GLU A 103 -6.89 1.45 -6.28
CA GLU A 103 -6.45 0.23 -5.60
C GLU A 103 -5.71 0.55 -4.29
N ALA A 104 -4.77 1.50 -4.32
CA ALA A 104 -4.03 1.92 -3.13
C ALA A 104 -4.93 2.55 -2.07
N ASN A 105 -5.83 3.47 -2.46
CA ASN A 105 -6.74 4.15 -1.54
C ASN A 105 -7.71 3.17 -0.86
N LEU A 106 -8.18 2.13 -1.57
CA LEU A 106 -8.99 1.08 -0.94
C LEU A 106 -8.25 0.39 0.21
N GLN A 107 -6.94 0.16 0.05
CA GLN A 107 -6.14 -0.49 1.10
C GLN A 107 -5.79 0.47 2.23
N ILE A 108 -5.48 1.74 1.91
CA ILE A 108 -5.30 2.80 2.91
C ILE A 108 -6.53 2.87 3.81
N ASN A 109 -7.74 2.91 3.25
CA ASN A 109 -8.98 2.96 4.02
C ASN A 109 -9.14 1.73 4.93
N LYS A 110 -8.84 0.52 4.43
CA LYS A 110 -8.89 -0.70 5.27
C LYS A 110 -7.91 -0.65 6.45
N ILE A 111 -6.73 -0.05 6.24
CA ILE A 111 -5.79 0.16 7.34
C ILE A 111 -6.37 1.19 8.30
N GLU A 112 -6.93 2.30 7.83
CA GLU A 112 -7.56 3.30 8.70
C GLU A 112 -8.69 2.69 9.54
N ASP A 113 -9.60 1.93 8.90
CA ASP A 113 -10.70 1.21 9.55
C ASP A 113 -10.21 0.28 10.67
N LEU A 114 -9.07 -0.42 10.47
CA LEU A 114 -8.48 -1.28 11.50
C LEU A 114 -8.08 -0.48 12.75
N PHE A 115 -7.63 0.76 12.59
CA PHE A 115 -7.13 1.58 13.69
C PHE A 115 -8.20 2.47 14.34
N ASP A 116 -9.39 2.59 13.75
CA ASP A 116 -10.48 3.44 14.27
C ASP A 116 -10.88 3.06 15.70
N ASP A 117 -11.03 1.76 15.98
CA ASP A 117 -11.32 1.24 17.32
C ASP A 117 -10.18 1.51 18.34
N TYR A 118 -9.00 1.90 17.84
CA TYR A 118 -7.78 2.18 18.61
C TYR A 118 -7.38 3.67 18.57
N GLY A 119 -8.36 4.55 18.32
CA GLY A 119 -8.19 6.00 18.32
C GLY A 119 -7.69 6.60 17.01
N GLY A 120 -7.68 5.81 15.94
CA GLY A 120 -7.27 6.20 14.60
C GLY A 120 -5.76 6.11 14.37
N ILE A 121 -5.38 5.87 13.12
CA ILE A 121 -3.98 5.59 12.74
C ILE A 121 -3.01 6.73 13.07
N GLN A 122 -3.50 7.96 13.15
CA GLN A 122 -2.68 9.15 13.42
C GLN A 122 -2.03 9.12 14.81
N ASN A 123 -2.61 8.38 15.77
CA ASN A 123 -2.00 8.20 17.10
C ASN A 123 -0.77 7.27 17.08
N TRP A 124 -0.60 6.50 16.02
CA TRP A 124 0.40 5.44 15.90
C TRP A 124 1.54 5.80 14.94
N ILE A 125 1.32 6.77 14.07
CA ILE A 125 2.35 7.29 13.17
C ILE A 125 3.30 8.19 13.97
N LYS A 126 4.58 7.80 14.02
CA LYS A 126 5.63 8.63 14.64
C LYS A 126 5.79 9.92 13.84
N LYS A 127 5.76 11.07 14.53
CA LYS A 127 6.07 12.39 13.98
C LYS A 127 7.56 12.55 13.69
#